data_AF-A0A7S4D533-F1
#
_entry.id   AF-A0A7S4D533-F1
#
_cell.length_a   1.000
_cell.length_b   1.000
_cell.length_c   1.000
_cell.angle_alpha   90.00
_cell.angle_beta   90.00
_cell.angle_gamma   90.00
#
_symmetry.space_group_name_H-M   'P 1'
#
loop_
_entity.id
_entity.type
_entity.pdbx_description
1 polymer ?
#
loop_
_entity_poly.entity_id
_entity_poly.type
_entity_poly.pdbx_seq_one_letter_code
_entity_poly.pdbx_strand_id
1 'polypeptide(L)'
;AARARRPLHQYSAYLAQVNYEPSTWNPSGRAYPEVPGRYQAGGRALAREPRPDLHPKILQFDAQVRVMHRYGFSQRRVGLRANDGRRYLFLVQFALPHVTRTDERIAQMHQVMDRLTSACAQAAQRHCALSAPLVVPVTPRLRLCEDHPDQVSLGEVYDEDRRARGADPDRPLLLCRERLSKAIDLARGGHGPGGGPGGGGTLTTPG
;
A
#
# COMPACT_ATOMS: atom_id res chain seq x y z
N ALA A 1 2.34 -18.17 0.29
CA ALA A 1 3.15 -17.85 1.49
C ALA A 1 2.23 -17.64 2.68
N ALA A 2 2.40 -18.41 3.76
CA ALA A 2 1.49 -18.40 4.90
C ALA A 2 1.41 -16.99 5.54
N ARG A 3 0.19 -16.49 5.73
CA ARG A 3 -0.13 -15.25 6.46
C ARG A 3 0.26 -15.44 7.93
N ALA A 4 1.54 -15.28 8.25
CA ALA A 4 2.07 -15.59 9.57
C ALA A 4 1.43 -14.66 10.62
N ARG A 5 0.71 -15.25 11.57
CA ARG A 5 0.24 -14.57 12.76
C ARG A 5 1.32 -14.67 13.83
N ARG A 6 1.61 -13.55 14.46
CA ARG A 6 2.62 -13.42 15.51
C ARG A 6 1.99 -12.67 16.68
N PRO A 7 2.30 -13.03 17.92
CA PRO A 7 1.70 -12.36 19.07
C PRO A 7 2.16 -10.90 19.17
N LEU A 8 1.24 -9.99 19.53
CA LEU A 8 1.48 -8.54 19.57
C LEU A 8 2.57 -8.17 20.58
N HIS A 9 2.63 -8.85 21.74
CA HIS A 9 3.61 -8.55 22.79
C HIS A 9 5.07 -8.71 22.32
N GLN A 10 5.33 -9.52 21.28
CA GLN A 10 6.67 -9.64 20.68
C GLN A 10 7.07 -8.38 19.88
N TYR A 11 6.11 -7.58 19.44
CA TYR A 11 6.36 -6.31 18.75
C TYR A 11 6.22 -5.11 19.68
N SER A 12 5.25 -5.14 20.59
CA SER A 12 5.01 -4.07 21.57
C SER A 12 4.35 -4.64 22.81
N ALA A 13 5.11 -4.73 23.90
CA ALA A 13 4.57 -5.07 25.22
C ALA A 13 3.55 -4.02 25.69
N TYR A 14 3.80 -2.74 25.39
CA TYR A 14 2.91 -1.63 25.75
C TYR A 14 1.52 -1.80 25.14
N LEU A 15 1.42 -1.94 23.80
CA LEU A 15 0.12 -2.07 23.13
C LEU A 15 -0.63 -3.35 23.55
N ALA A 16 0.11 -4.41 23.90
CA ALA A 16 -0.49 -5.65 24.39
C ALA A 16 -1.11 -5.53 25.80
N GLN A 17 -0.70 -4.53 26.58
CA GLN A 17 -1.23 -4.25 27.92
C GLN A 17 -2.39 -3.24 27.90
N VAL A 18 -2.65 -2.59 26.77
CA VAL A 18 -3.75 -1.63 26.64
C VAL A 18 -5.08 -2.38 26.71
N ASN A 19 -5.79 -2.17 27.81
CA ASN A 19 -7.17 -2.59 28.01
C ASN A 19 -7.91 -1.49 28.77
N TYR A 20 -8.77 -0.76 28.06
CA TYR A 20 -9.63 0.27 28.62
C TYR A 20 -11.03 -0.32 28.87
N GLU A 21 -11.52 -0.19 30.10
CA GLU A 21 -12.85 -0.68 30.46
C GLU A 21 -13.96 0.26 29.94
N PRO A 22 -15.07 -0.28 29.40
CA PRO A 22 -16.16 0.53 28.86
C PRO A 22 -16.94 1.32 29.91
N SER A 23 -16.92 0.91 31.18
CA SER A 23 -17.78 1.46 32.23
C SER A 23 -17.11 2.57 33.05
N THR A 24 -17.71 3.76 32.94
CA THR A 24 -17.94 4.77 34.00
C THR A 24 -16.77 5.17 34.91
N TRP A 25 -16.47 6.47 34.87
CA TRP A 25 -15.47 7.18 35.67
C TRP A 25 -14.04 6.91 35.24
N ASN A 26 -13.42 7.96 34.70
CA ASN A 26 -11.99 8.01 34.47
C ASN A 26 -11.32 8.61 35.72
N PRO A 27 -10.82 7.79 36.66
CA PRO A 27 -10.23 8.31 37.89
C PRO A 27 -8.94 9.09 37.62
N SER A 28 -8.36 8.92 36.42
CA SER A 28 -7.08 9.48 36.00
C SER A 28 -7.20 10.75 35.16
N GLY A 29 -8.42 11.16 34.76
CA GLY A 29 -8.64 12.27 33.83
C GLY A 29 -8.08 12.08 32.41
N ARG A 30 -7.45 10.94 32.08
CA ARG A 30 -6.87 10.66 30.76
C ARG A 30 -7.92 10.37 29.70
N ALA A 31 -8.09 11.25 28.71
CA ALA A 31 -8.98 10.99 27.59
C ALA A 31 -8.62 9.68 26.87
N TYR A 32 -9.63 8.86 26.57
CA TYR A 32 -9.42 7.64 25.78
C TYR A 32 -8.96 8.01 24.36
N PRO A 33 -7.93 7.32 23.82
CA PRO A 33 -7.47 7.59 22.47
C PRO A 33 -8.53 7.20 21.44
N GLU A 34 -8.73 8.07 20.44
CA GLU A 34 -9.67 7.82 19.34
C GLU A 34 -9.08 6.86 18.31
N VAL A 35 -9.94 6.15 17.59
CA VAL A 35 -9.51 5.40 16.41
C VAL A 35 -8.87 6.37 15.41
N PRO A 36 -7.71 6.06 14.81
CA PRO A 36 -7.06 6.97 13.86
C PRO A 36 -7.95 7.31 12.65
N GLY A 37 -7.75 8.53 12.13
CA GLY A 37 -8.32 9.00 10.86
C GLY A 37 -9.77 9.46 10.89
N ARG A 38 -10.42 9.58 12.06
CA ARG A 38 -11.83 10.05 12.14
C ARG A 38 -12.03 11.50 11.69
N TYR A 39 -10.99 12.33 11.79
CA TYR A 39 -11.02 13.72 11.31
C TYR A 39 -10.76 13.85 9.80
N GLN A 40 -10.29 12.78 9.15
CA GLN A 40 -10.03 12.78 7.70
C GLN A 40 -11.31 12.50 6.90
N ALA A 41 -12.44 12.29 7.57
CA ALA A 41 -13.73 12.00 6.95
C ALA A 41 -14.58 13.27 6.81
N GLY A 42 -14.48 13.93 5.65
CA GLY A 42 -15.68 14.53 5.07
C GLY A 42 -16.20 13.55 4.04
N GLY A 43 -17.07 12.61 4.45
CA GLY A 43 -17.76 11.69 3.54
C GLY A 43 -18.65 12.43 2.53
N ARG A 44 -19.62 11.73 1.91
CA ARG A 44 -20.56 12.37 0.97
C ARG A 44 -21.41 13.50 1.57
N ALA A 45 -21.47 13.59 2.89
CA ALA A 45 -22.06 14.74 3.58
C ALA A 45 -21.06 15.89 3.64
N LEU A 46 -21.51 17.09 3.26
CA LEU A 46 -20.78 18.36 3.36
C LEU A 46 -19.99 18.47 4.67
N ALA A 47 -18.88 19.22 4.63
CA ALA A 47 -18.01 19.60 5.75
C ALA A 47 -18.81 19.86 7.05
N ARG A 48 -19.09 18.78 7.76
CA ARG A 48 -19.71 18.81 9.07
C ARG A 48 -18.57 18.88 10.05
N GLU A 49 -18.65 19.82 10.97
CA GLU A 49 -17.70 19.91 12.06
C GLU A 49 -17.49 18.52 12.70
N PRO A 50 -16.23 18.08 12.89
CA PRO A 50 -15.98 16.81 13.53
C PRO A 50 -16.63 16.82 14.91
N ARG A 51 -17.21 15.69 15.31
CA ARG A 51 -17.88 15.51 16.60
C ARG A 51 -17.10 14.48 17.41
N PRO A 52 -16.05 14.89 18.16
CA PRO A 52 -15.14 13.99 18.88
C PRO A 52 -15.84 13.13 19.94
N ASP A 53 -16.97 13.62 20.46
CA ASP A 53 -17.87 12.91 21.36
C ASP A 53 -18.45 11.63 20.73
N LEU A 54 -18.65 11.64 19.41
CA LEU A 54 -19.16 10.48 18.65
C LEU A 54 -18.05 9.62 18.04
N HIS A 55 -16.79 10.02 18.17
CA HIS A 55 -15.70 9.25 17.62
C HIS A 55 -15.48 7.96 18.44
N PRO A 56 -15.33 6.81 17.75
CA PRO A 56 -15.02 5.57 18.44
C PRO A 56 -13.67 5.70 19.17
N LYS A 57 -13.66 5.26 20.42
CA LYS A 57 -12.49 5.25 21.30
C LYS A 57 -11.90 3.84 21.32
N ILE A 58 -10.58 3.75 21.23
CA ILE A 58 -9.84 2.48 21.27
C ILE A 58 -10.02 1.90 22.68
N LEU A 59 -10.43 0.63 22.75
CA LEU A 59 -10.51 -0.11 24.00
C LEU A 59 -9.30 -1.02 24.20
N GLN A 60 -8.93 -1.77 23.15
CA GLN A 60 -7.84 -2.74 23.21
C GLN A 60 -7.28 -3.03 21.82
N PHE A 61 -6.08 -3.57 21.77
CA PHE A 61 -5.46 -4.09 20.55
C PHE A 61 -5.63 -5.60 20.45
N ASP A 62 -5.67 -6.12 19.23
CA ASP A 62 -5.69 -7.56 19.02
C ASP A 62 -4.37 -8.19 19.50
N ALA A 63 -4.48 -9.32 20.19
CA ALA A 63 -3.33 -10.07 20.68
C ALA A 63 -2.40 -10.61 19.57
N GLN A 64 -2.83 -10.55 18.30
CA GLN A 64 -2.08 -11.08 17.16
C GLN A 64 -1.89 -10.00 16.08
N VAL A 65 -0.67 -9.89 15.59
CA VAL A 65 -0.27 -9.12 14.42
C VAL A 65 -0.15 -10.07 13.24
N ARG A 66 -0.67 -9.66 12.09
CA ARG A 66 -0.52 -10.42 10.84
C ARG A 66 0.59 -9.80 9.99
N VAL A 67 1.60 -10.60 9.68
CA VAL A 67 2.69 -10.19 8.78
C VAL A 67 2.25 -10.48 7.34
N MET A 68 2.36 -9.48 6.48
CA MET A 68 1.98 -9.56 5.08
C MET A 68 3.13 -9.11 4.20
N HIS A 69 3.34 -9.81 3.09
CA HIS A 69 4.34 -9.45 2.10
C HIS A 69 3.61 -8.93 0.87
N ARG A 70 3.62 -7.61 0.68
CA ARG A 70 2.96 -6.93 -0.44
C ARG A 70 3.94 -5.98 -1.11
N TYR A 71 3.97 -5.99 -2.44
CA TYR A 71 4.80 -5.10 -3.25
C TYR A 71 6.30 -5.12 -2.89
N GLY A 72 6.82 -6.29 -2.52
CA GLY A 72 8.22 -6.44 -2.09
C GLY A 72 8.51 -5.98 -0.65
N PHE A 73 7.50 -5.50 0.08
CA PHE A 73 7.66 -5.03 1.46
C PHE A 73 6.95 -5.94 2.46
N SER A 74 7.56 -6.10 3.64
CA SER A 74 6.92 -6.74 4.78
C SER A 74 6.18 -5.70 5.62
N GLN A 75 4.85 -5.80 5.64
CA GLN A 75 3.96 -4.91 6.39
C GLN A 75 3.32 -5.67 7.55
N ARG A 76 3.02 -4.95 8.64
CA ARG A 76 2.33 -5.53 9.81
C ARG A 76 0.91 -4.98 9.85
N ARG A 77 -0.07 -5.88 9.86
CA ARG A 77 -1.46 -5.53 10.14
C ARG A 77 -1.71 -5.65 11.63
N VAL A 78 -2.06 -4.52 12.25
CA VAL A 78 -2.49 -4.43 13.65
C VAL A 78 -3.99 -4.20 13.65
N GLY A 79 -4.71 -4.92 14.51
CA GLY A 79 -6.12 -4.66 14.73
C GLY A 79 -6.38 -4.06 16.10
N LEU A 80 -7.43 -3.26 16.18
CA LEU A 80 -7.91 -2.64 17.41
C LEU A 80 -9.43 -2.80 17.51
N ARG A 81 -9.92 -2.86 18.75
CA ARG A 81 -11.34 -2.88 19.06
C ARG A 81 -11.72 -1.55 19.69
N ALA A 82 -12.82 -0.98 19.25
CA ALA A 82 -13.33 0.27 19.79
C ALA A 82 -14.62 0.06 20.59
N ASN A 83 -15.04 1.12 21.30
CA ASN A 83 -16.24 1.13 22.13
C ASN A 83 -17.56 1.03 21.34
N ASP A 84 -17.54 1.17 20.02
CA ASP A 84 -18.68 0.90 19.13
C ASP A 84 -18.82 -0.59 18.78
N GLY A 85 -17.99 -1.45 19.36
CA GLY A 85 -17.95 -2.89 19.12
C GLY A 85 -17.27 -3.29 17.80
N ARG A 86 -16.83 -2.32 16.98
CA ARG A 86 -16.18 -2.61 15.70
C ARG A 86 -14.70 -2.90 15.89
N ARG A 87 -14.18 -3.72 14.96
CA ARG A 87 -12.76 -4.02 14.83
C ARG A 87 -12.20 -3.24 13.65
N TYR A 88 -11.18 -2.44 13.89
CA TYR A 88 -10.47 -1.66 12.88
C TYR A 88 -9.11 -2.29 12.62
N LEU A 89 -8.73 -2.39 11.35
CA LEU A 89 -7.46 -2.98 10.95
C LEU A 89 -6.63 -1.92 10.23
N PHE A 90 -5.37 -1.80 10.63
CA PHE A 90 -4.42 -0.89 10.04
C PHE A 90 -3.16 -1.62 9.64
N LEU A 91 -2.68 -1.30 8.43
CA LEU A 91 -1.34 -1.58 7.98
C LEU A 91 -0.38 -0.56 8.56
N VAL A 92 0.57 -1.05 9.34
CA VAL A 92 1.72 -0.28 9.80
C VAL A 92 2.77 -0.31 8.70
N GLN A 93 2.99 0.83 8.06
CA GLN A 93 3.90 0.98 6.92
C GLN A 93 5.01 1.96 7.25
N PHE A 94 6.26 1.53 7.00
CA PHE A 94 7.39 2.44 6.89
C PHE A 94 7.44 2.98 5.47
N ALA A 95 7.42 4.30 5.33
CA ALA A 95 7.40 4.96 4.03
C ALA A 95 8.37 6.14 4.02
N LEU A 96 8.86 6.50 2.84
CA LEU A 96 9.67 7.70 2.67
C LEU A 96 8.80 8.95 2.92
N PRO A 97 9.29 9.99 3.61
CA PRO A 97 8.46 11.14 3.99
C PRO A 97 7.76 11.84 2.82
N HIS A 98 8.44 11.96 1.67
CA HIS A 98 7.85 12.57 0.48
C HIS A 98 6.73 11.70 -0.11
N VAL A 99 6.87 10.37 -0.08
CA VAL A 99 5.81 9.43 -0.52
C VAL A 99 4.58 9.56 0.38
N THR A 100 4.76 9.63 1.70
CA THR A 100 3.65 9.80 2.64
C THR A 100 2.85 11.08 2.38
N ARG A 101 3.53 12.22 2.16
CA ARG A 101 2.86 13.49 1.85
C ARG A 101 2.15 13.46 0.50
N THR A 102 2.74 12.82 -0.50
CA THR A 102 2.12 12.65 -1.82
C THR A 102 0.85 11.80 -1.72
N ASP A 103 0.92 10.65 -1.04
CA ASP A 103 -0.24 9.77 -0.85
C ASP A 103 -1.37 10.46 -0.09
N GLU A 104 -1.06 11.26 0.93
CA GLU A 104 -2.06 12.05 1.67
C GLU A 104 -2.77 13.07 0.75
N ARG A 105 -2.02 13.82 -0.07
CA ARG A 105 -2.58 14.77 -1.02
C ARG A 105 -3.45 14.08 -2.08
N ILE A 106 -3.01 12.93 -2.59
CA ILE A 106 -3.77 12.12 -3.55
C ILE A 106 -5.06 11.59 -2.90
N ALA A 107 -5.00 11.11 -1.65
CA ALA A 107 -6.18 10.68 -0.93
C ALA A 107 -7.20 11.82 -0.73
N GLN A 108 -6.73 13.02 -0.35
CA GLN A 108 -7.58 14.20 -0.25
C GLN A 108 -8.18 14.60 -1.61
N MET A 109 -7.40 14.55 -2.69
CA MET A 109 -7.91 14.79 -4.04
C MET A 109 -9.02 13.80 -4.42
N HIS A 110 -8.83 12.50 -4.14
CA HIS A 110 -9.88 11.50 -4.35
C HIS A 110 -11.15 11.79 -3.55
N GLN A 111 -11.04 12.28 -2.30
CA GLN A 111 -12.20 12.68 -1.51
C GLN A 111 -12.96 13.85 -2.16
N VAL A 112 -12.24 14.86 -2.66
CA VAL A 112 -12.87 15.98 -3.40
C VAL A 112 -13.55 15.47 -4.67
N MET A 113 -12.90 14.58 -5.42
CA MET A 113 -13.48 14.00 -6.64
C MET A 113 -14.69 13.10 -6.35
N ASP A 114 -14.70 12.33 -5.25
CA ASP A 114 -15.87 11.54 -4.86
C ASP A 114 -17.08 12.44 -4.56
N ARG A 115 -16.86 13.60 -3.91
CA ARG A 115 -17.92 14.59 -3.68
C ARG A 115 -18.48 15.12 -4.99
N LEU A 116 -17.61 15.50 -5.94
CA LEU A 116 -18.04 15.96 -7.26
C LEU A 116 -18.82 14.88 -8.01
N THR A 117 -18.36 13.64 -7.94
CA THR A 117 -19.03 12.47 -8.54
C THR A 117 -20.40 12.24 -7.91
N SER A 118 -20.52 12.39 -6.59
CA SER A 118 -21.79 12.23 -5.87
C SER A 118 -22.81 13.35 -6.17
N ALA A 119 -22.34 14.55 -6.49
CA ALA A 119 -23.20 15.69 -6.87
C ALA A 119 -23.73 15.58 -8.31
N CYS A 120 -23.05 14.83 -9.19
CA CYS A 120 -23.50 14.57 -10.54
C CYS A 120 -24.63 13.52 -10.55
N ALA A 121 -25.85 13.93 -10.92
CA ALA A 121 -27.02 13.05 -10.94
C ALA A 121 -26.81 11.78 -11.77
N GLN A 122 -26.17 11.89 -12.94
CA GLN A 122 -25.87 10.75 -13.81
C GLN A 122 -24.93 9.73 -13.15
N ALA A 123 -23.90 10.20 -12.44
CA ALA A 123 -22.97 9.35 -11.73
C ALA A 123 -23.61 8.74 -10.47
N ALA A 124 -24.41 9.52 -9.74
CA ALA A 124 -25.16 9.07 -8.57
C ALA A 124 -26.18 7.97 -8.91
N GLN A 125 -26.92 8.12 -10.02
CA GLN A 125 -27.84 7.10 -10.54
C GLN A 125 -27.15 5.78 -10.88
N ARG A 126 -25.86 5.81 -11.23
CA ARG A 126 -25.05 4.63 -11.52
C ARG A 126 -24.27 4.11 -10.31
N HIS A 127 -24.51 4.70 -9.13
CA HIS A 127 -23.77 4.41 -7.91
C HIS A 127 -22.25 4.55 -8.06
N CYS A 128 -21.79 5.46 -8.93
CA CYS A 128 -20.37 5.75 -9.08
C CYS A 128 -19.83 6.38 -7.79
N ALA A 129 -18.69 5.87 -7.33
CA ALA A 129 -17.97 6.37 -6.17
C ALA A 129 -16.47 6.20 -6.39
N LEU A 130 -15.68 7.16 -5.90
CA LEU A 130 -14.24 7.01 -5.82
C LEU A 130 -13.88 6.60 -4.41
N SER A 131 -13.13 5.50 -4.30
CA SER A 131 -12.64 5.00 -3.01
C SER A 131 -11.18 5.40 -2.84
N ALA A 132 -10.91 6.10 -1.74
CA ALA A 132 -9.55 6.40 -1.29
C ALA A 132 -9.27 5.63 0.00
N PRO A 133 -8.12 4.95 0.13
CA PRO A 133 -7.73 4.35 1.39
C PRO A 133 -7.46 5.45 2.43
N LEU A 134 -7.90 5.24 3.67
CA LEU A 134 -7.58 6.11 4.78
C LEU A 134 -6.09 5.97 5.14
N VAL A 135 -5.34 7.07 5.07
CA VAL A 135 -3.91 7.12 5.40
C VAL A 135 -3.67 8.15 6.50
N VAL A 136 -3.21 7.66 7.66
CA VAL A 136 -2.92 8.49 8.84
C VAL A 136 -1.42 8.52 9.07
N PRO A 137 -0.73 9.65 8.80
CA PRO A 137 0.68 9.79 9.14
C PRO A 137 0.83 9.82 10.67
N VAL A 138 1.70 8.96 11.21
CA VAL A 138 2.03 8.93 12.65
C VAL A 138 3.33 9.66 12.91
N THR A 139 4.34 9.42 12.07
CA THR A 139 5.61 10.15 12.03
C THR A 139 6.00 10.38 10.57
N PRO A 140 7.02 11.20 10.25
CA PRO A 140 7.45 11.39 8.86
C PRO A 140 7.79 10.08 8.13
N ARG A 141 8.17 9.02 8.84
CA ARG A 141 8.54 7.71 8.26
C ARG A 141 7.56 6.58 8.57
N LEU A 142 6.49 6.85 9.31
CA LEU A 142 5.53 5.84 9.77
C LEU A 142 4.12 6.31 9.50
N ARG A 143 3.33 5.46 8.85
CA ARG A 143 1.91 5.72 8.59
C ARG A 143 1.06 4.49 8.87
N LEU A 144 -0.20 4.75 9.17
CA LEU A 144 -1.25 3.75 9.24
C LEU A 144 -2.10 3.86 7.98
N CYS A 145 -2.29 2.74 7.29
CA CYS A 145 -3.27 2.66 6.20
C CYS A 145 -4.39 1.72 6.62
N GLU A 146 -5.64 2.13 6.44
CA GLU A 146 -6.78 1.23 6.70
C GLU A 146 -6.72 0.01 5.77
N ASP A 147 -7.17 -1.13 6.30
CA ASP A 147 -7.05 -2.41 5.63
C ASP A 147 -8.26 -3.31 5.93
N HIS A 148 -8.53 -4.27 5.06
CA HIS A 148 -9.67 -5.19 5.19
C HIS A 148 -9.19 -6.66 5.11
N PRO A 149 -9.79 -7.60 5.87
CA PRO A 149 -9.45 -9.03 5.75
C PRO A 149 -9.68 -9.59 4.35
N ASP A 150 -10.71 -9.08 3.67
CA ASP A 150 -11.18 -9.61 2.39
C ASP A 150 -10.57 -8.90 1.17
N GLN A 151 -9.75 -7.87 1.40
CA GLN A 151 -9.03 -7.19 0.32
C GLN A 151 -7.69 -7.89 0.05
N VAL A 152 -7.51 -8.34 -1.18
CA VAL A 152 -6.29 -8.94 -1.72
C VAL A 152 -5.83 -8.19 -2.95
N SER A 153 -4.52 -8.21 -3.23
CA SER A 153 -4.00 -7.57 -4.43
C SER A 153 -4.23 -8.46 -5.65
N LEU A 154 -4.31 -7.86 -6.84
CA LEU A 154 -4.37 -8.63 -8.10
C LEU A 154 -3.13 -9.50 -8.30
N GLY A 155 -1.97 -9.08 -7.77
CA GLY A 155 -0.76 -9.89 -7.77
C GLY A 155 -0.91 -11.13 -6.88
N GLU A 156 -1.51 -11.01 -5.69
CA GLU A 156 -1.81 -12.17 -4.83
C GLU A 156 -2.76 -13.15 -5.54
N VAL A 157 -3.78 -12.64 -6.24
CA VAL A 157 -4.72 -13.47 -7.03
C VAL A 157 -4.01 -14.19 -8.18
N TYR A 158 -3.17 -13.49 -8.94
CA TYR A 158 -2.40 -14.07 -10.04
C TYR A 158 -1.46 -15.18 -9.55
N ASP A 159 -0.71 -14.89 -8.49
CA ASP A 159 0.21 -15.81 -7.84
C ASP A 159 -0.48 -17.09 -7.36
N GLU A 160 -1.69 -16.96 -6.82
CA GLU A 160 -2.50 -18.08 -6.35
C GLU A 160 -2.98 -18.95 -7.52
N ASP A 161 -3.52 -18.35 -8.58
CA ASP A 161 -3.95 -19.09 -9.79
C ASP A 161 -2.77 -19.84 -10.45
N ARG A 162 -1.60 -19.19 -10.58
CA ARG A 162 -0.40 -19.85 -11.15
C ARG A 162 0.04 -21.04 -10.33
N ARG A 163 0.15 -20.89 -9.01
CA ARG A 163 0.50 -21.99 -8.11
C ARG A 163 -0.53 -23.11 -8.13
N ALA A 164 -1.82 -22.78 -8.17
CA ALA A 164 -2.90 -23.77 -8.26
C ALA A 164 -2.81 -24.63 -9.54
N ARG A 165 -2.30 -24.05 -10.63
CA ARG A 165 -2.05 -24.74 -11.90
C ARG A 165 -0.66 -25.40 -11.99
N GLY A 166 0.12 -25.40 -10.91
CA GLY A 166 1.49 -25.92 -10.91
C GLY A 166 2.47 -25.10 -11.76
N ALA A 167 2.11 -23.87 -12.12
CA ALA A 167 2.96 -22.95 -12.88
C ALA A 167 3.72 -22.02 -11.95
N ASP A 168 4.95 -21.68 -12.35
CA ASP A 168 5.75 -20.67 -11.68
C ASP A 168 5.19 -19.25 -11.95
N PRO A 169 4.81 -18.49 -10.91
CA PRO A 169 4.38 -17.08 -11.06
C PRO A 169 5.43 -16.19 -11.73
N ASP A 170 6.72 -16.51 -11.61
CA ASP A 170 7.81 -15.70 -12.15
C ASP A 170 8.09 -15.99 -13.63
N ARG A 171 7.41 -16.99 -14.23
CA ARG A 171 7.65 -17.42 -15.62
C ARG A 171 7.58 -16.28 -16.65
N PRO A 172 6.61 -15.34 -16.61
CA PRO A 172 6.59 -14.23 -17.57
C PRO A 172 7.81 -13.32 -17.47
N LEU A 173 8.31 -13.08 -16.24
CA LEU A 173 9.50 -12.28 -16.00
C LEU A 173 10.74 -12.97 -16.57
N LEU A 174 10.88 -14.28 -16.34
CA LEU A 174 11.96 -15.10 -16.89
C LEU A 174 11.95 -15.08 -18.42
N LEU A 175 10.78 -15.26 -19.04
CA LEU A 175 10.63 -15.21 -20.49
C LEU A 175 11.01 -13.84 -21.06
N CYS A 176 10.62 -12.75 -20.40
CA CYS A 176 10.99 -11.39 -20.80
C CYS A 176 12.52 -11.21 -20.74
N ARG A 177 13.15 -11.64 -19.64
CA ARG A 177 14.60 -11.59 -19.47
C ARG A 177 15.33 -12.39 -20.55
N GLU A 178 14.89 -13.62 -20.85
CA GLU A 178 15.47 -14.48 -21.89
C GLU A 178 15.40 -13.81 -23.27
N ARG A 179 14.25 -13.24 -23.63
CA ARG A 179 14.04 -12.56 -24.92
C ARG A 179 14.86 -11.27 -25.03
N LEU A 180 14.91 -10.47 -23.96
CA LEU A 180 15.67 -9.24 -23.93
C LEU A 180 17.18 -9.50 -24.06
N SER A 181 17.70 -10.51 -23.35
CA SER A 181 19.11 -10.91 -23.48
C SER A 181 19.45 -11.27 -24.91
N LYS A 182 18.65 -12.13 -25.55
CA LYS A 182 18.84 -12.53 -26.95
C LYS A 182 18.83 -11.33 -27.90
N ALA A 183 17.91 -10.38 -27.70
CA ALA A 183 17.83 -9.18 -28.53
C ALA A 183 19.07 -8.28 -28.37
N ILE A 184 19.58 -8.13 -27.15
CA ILE A 184 20.80 -7.37 -26.86
C ILE A 184 22.03 -8.04 -27.50
N ASP A 185 22.14 -9.36 -27.40
CA ASP A 185 23.26 -10.12 -27.97
C ASP A 185 23.26 -10.02 -29.51
N LEU A 186 22.10 -10.09 -30.15
CA LEU A 186 21.95 -9.87 -31.59
C LEU A 186 22.34 -8.43 -31.99
N ALA A 187 21.95 -7.43 -31.21
CA ALA A 187 22.31 -6.04 -31.46
C ALA A 187 23.82 -5.77 -31.29
N ARG A 188 24.48 -6.45 -30.35
CA ARG A 188 25.93 -6.36 -30.13
C ARG A 188 26.73 -7.14 -31.17
N GLY A 189 26.22 -8.29 -31.62
CA GLY A 189 26.83 -9.09 -32.70
C GLY A 189 26.76 -8.44 -34.08
N GLY A 190 25.90 -7.43 -34.27
CA GLY A 190 25.81 -6.63 -35.51
C GLY A 190 26.89 -5.55 -35.68
N HIS A 191 27.80 -5.40 -34.71
CA HIS A 191 28.96 -4.49 -34.79
C HIS A 191 30.27 -5.28 -34.75
N GLY A 192 30.47 -6.16 -35.74
CA GLY A 192 31.78 -6.72 -36.04
C GLY A 192 32.64 -5.72 -36.83
N PRO A 193 33.97 -5.65 -36.61
CA PRO A 193 34.83 -4.70 -37.29
C PRO A 193 34.87 -5.03 -38.78
N GLY A 194 34.30 -4.15 -39.61
CA GLY A 194 34.45 -4.21 -41.05
C GLY A 194 35.92 -4.08 -41.42
N GLY A 195 36.50 -5.19 -41.89
CA GLY A 195 37.88 -5.30 -42.33
C GLY A 195 38.20 -4.30 -43.43
N GLY A 196 39.39 -3.70 -43.32
CA GLY A 196 39.95 -2.89 -44.39
C GLY A 196 40.21 -3.73 -45.64
N PRO A 197 39.99 -3.19 -46.85
CA PRO A 197 40.52 -3.81 -48.04
C PRO A 197 41.99 -3.41 -48.17
N GLY A 198 42.86 -4.40 -48.08
CA GLY A 198 44.18 -4.31 -48.69
C GLY A 198 44.01 -4.10 -50.19
N GLY A 199 44.51 -2.97 -50.68
CA GLY A 199 44.56 -2.64 -52.10
C GLY A 199 45.91 -2.01 -52.38
N GLY A 200 46.81 -2.81 -52.96
CA GLY A 200 48.10 -2.33 -53.44
C GLY A 200 47.93 -1.28 -54.52
N GLY A 201 48.70 -0.20 -54.42
CA GLY A 201 48.76 0.87 -55.40
C GLY A 201 50.16 1.45 -55.42
N THR A 202 51.00 0.89 -56.27
CA THR A 202 52.28 1.46 -56.72
C THR A 202 52.00 2.83 -57.33
N LEU A 203 52.57 3.91 -56.77
CA LEU A 203 52.67 5.18 -57.47
C LEU A 203 54.12 5.64 -57.50
N THR A 204 54.73 5.43 -58.65
CA THR A 204 55.95 6.09 -59.11
C THR A 204 55.67 7.57 -59.35
N THR A 205 56.55 8.46 -58.90
CA THR A 205 56.63 9.83 -59.43
C THR A 205 58.10 10.09 -59.82
N PRO A 206 58.38 10.56 -61.05
CA PRO A 206 59.71 10.99 -61.45
C PRO A 206 59.90 12.49 -61.23
N GLY A 207 61.16 12.92 -61.04
CA GLY A 207 61.60 14.31 -61.16
C GLY A 207 61.69 15.08 -59.86
#